data_AF-A0A838LRS4-F1
#
_entry.id   AF-A0A838LRS4-F1
#
_cell.length_a   1.000
_cell.length_b   1.000
_cell.length_c   1.000
_cell.angle_alpha   90.00
_cell.angle_beta   90.00
_cell.angle_gamma   90.00
#
_symmetry.space_group_name_H-M   'P 1'
#
loop_
_entity.id
_entity.type
_entity.pdbx_description
1 polymer ?
#
loop_
_entity_poly.entity_id
_entity_poly.type
_entity_poly.pdbx_seq_one_letter_code
_entity_poly.pdbx_strand_id
1 'polypeptide(L)'
;MLFGLVQESRGVIFHRMNPNKTTDQAQVWLFDGKPEYVDVKVASAFSTEGGYIIALELADGAIRLAATRYPAKYVTAWRHNVKRYGLPDVLRVLVSRPYIRYEAVKRGLAKLLFEHRDDESDGYRLAVDTLTEKARTMLTDAGI
;
A
#
# COMPACT_ATOMS: atom_id res chain seq x y z
N MET A 1 -69.91 13.36 21.69
CA MET A 1 -69.76 12.12 20.88
C MET A 1 -68.79 12.40 19.75
N LEU A 2 -67.98 11.39 19.41
CA LEU A 2 -66.96 11.23 18.35
C LEU A 2 -65.53 11.80 18.55
N PHE A 3 -64.61 10.83 18.77
CA PHE A 3 -63.23 10.61 18.27
C PHE A 3 -62.41 11.83 17.79
N GLY A 4 -61.14 12.03 18.17
CA GLY A 4 -60.08 11.09 18.53
C GLY A 4 -58.90 11.32 17.55
N LEU A 5 -57.75 11.78 18.06
CA LEU A 5 -56.45 11.70 17.36
C LEU A 5 -55.32 11.91 18.36
N VAL A 6 -54.76 10.78 18.81
CA VAL A 6 -53.44 10.67 19.43
C VAL A 6 -52.41 10.91 18.34
N GLN A 7 -51.46 11.82 18.55
CA GLN A 7 -50.30 11.96 17.68
C GLN A 7 -49.04 11.57 18.45
N GLU A 8 -48.31 10.67 17.81
CA GLU A 8 -47.29 9.77 18.30
C GLU A 8 -45.94 10.46 18.51
N SER A 9 -45.26 10.09 19.59
CA SER A 9 -43.90 10.48 19.93
C SER A 9 -42.92 10.17 18.80
N ARG A 10 -42.13 11.16 18.38
CA ARG A 10 -40.87 10.93 17.66
C ARG A 10 -39.77 11.72 18.31
N GLY A 11 -38.95 11.01 19.08
CA GLY A 11 -37.71 11.52 19.63
C GLY A 11 -36.75 11.89 18.50
N VAL A 12 -36.09 13.03 18.65
CA VAL A 12 -34.93 13.40 17.85
C VAL A 12 -33.75 13.44 18.80
N ILE A 13 -33.01 12.33 18.81
CA ILE A 13 -31.69 12.23 19.40
C ILE A 13 -30.76 13.04 18.51
N PHE A 14 -30.42 14.26 18.91
CA PHE A 14 -29.31 14.99 18.31
C PHE A 14 -28.02 14.23 18.64
N HIS A 15 -27.55 13.44 17.68
CA HIS A 15 -26.24 12.83 17.73
C HIS A 15 -25.21 13.95 17.78
N ARG A 16 -24.52 14.02 18.91
CA ARG A 16 -23.28 14.74 19.15
C ARG A 16 -22.31 14.43 18.02
N MET A 17 -22.14 15.38 17.09
CA MET A 17 -21.07 15.33 16.09
C MET A 17 -19.75 15.36 16.85
N ASN A 18 -19.01 14.25 16.79
CA ASN A 18 -17.70 14.11 17.40
C ASN A 18 -16.68 14.68 16.41
N PRO A 19 -16.00 15.82 16.69
CA PRO A 19 -15.03 16.40 15.78
C PRO A 19 -13.67 15.70 15.93
N ASN A 20 -13.63 14.38 15.78
CA ASN A 20 -12.36 13.71 15.45
C ASN A 20 -12.19 13.75 13.94
N LYS A 21 -11.92 14.96 13.45
CA LYS A 21 -11.34 15.17 12.13
C LYS A 21 -9.86 14.77 12.26
N THR A 22 -9.60 13.47 12.34
CA THR A 22 -8.27 12.94 12.13
C THR A 22 -7.88 13.38 10.73
N THR A 23 -6.85 14.21 10.63
CA THR A 23 -6.22 14.61 9.37
C THR A 23 -6.10 13.37 8.50
N ASP A 24 -6.84 13.32 7.40
CA ASP A 24 -6.89 12.17 6.49
C ASP A 24 -5.54 12.07 5.79
N GLN A 25 -4.56 11.51 6.50
CA GLN A 25 -3.21 11.34 6.01
C GLN A 25 -3.29 10.35 4.85
N ALA A 26 -3.10 10.85 3.63
CA ALA A 26 -3.14 10.05 2.41
C ALA A 26 -2.43 8.72 2.61
N GLN A 27 -3.19 7.63 2.54
CA GLN A 27 -2.65 6.28 2.73
C GLN A 27 -1.72 5.96 1.56
N VAL A 28 -0.42 5.82 1.81
CA VAL A 28 0.61 5.57 0.77
C VAL A 28 0.40 4.21 0.10
N TRP A 29 0.02 3.22 0.91
CA TRP A 29 -0.10 1.83 0.51
C TRP A 29 -1.58 1.43 0.46
N LEU A 30 -2.05 1.06 -0.74
CA LEU A 30 -3.35 0.44 -0.95
C LEU A 30 -3.46 -0.90 -0.20
N PHE A 31 -2.34 -1.63 -0.13
CA PHE A 31 -2.24 -2.89 0.59
C PHE A 31 -0.94 -2.92 1.39
N ASP A 32 -1.06 -3.41 2.62
CA ASP A 32 0.04 -3.66 3.52
C ASP A 32 -0.28 -4.93 4.32
N GLY A 33 0.41 -6.03 4.04
CA GLY A 33 0.13 -7.29 4.69
C GLY A 33 0.89 -8.48 4.14
N LYS A 34 0.43 -9.68 4.47
CA LYS A 34 1.10 -10.93 4.08
C LYS A 34 0.94 -11.23 2.59
N PRO A 35 1.94 -11.87 1.96
CA PRO A 35 1.93 -12.14 0.52
C PRO A 35 0.74 -13.00 0.05
N GLU A 36 0.19 -13.89 0.88
CA GLU A 36 -0.97 -14.73 0.54
C GLU A 36 -2.29 -13.98 0.38
N TYR A 37 -2.37 -12.70 0.73
CA TYR A 37 -3.60 -11.91 0.60
C TYR A 37 -3.57 -10.93 -0.58
N VAL A 38 -2.46 -10.86 -1.33
CA VAL A 38 -2.28 -9.89 -2.41
C VAL A 38 -3.28 -10.14 -3.55
N ASP A 39 -3.55 -11.40 -3.90
CA ASP A 39 -4.49 -11.79 -4.94
C ASP A 39 -5.95 -11.47 -4.62
N VAL A 40 -6.33 -11.58 -3.34
CA VAL A 40 -7.69 -11.27 -2.88
C VAL A 40 -7.90 -9.77 -2.67
N LYS A 41 -6.84 -9.03 -2.32
CA LYS A 41 -6.94 -7.61 -1.93
C LYS A 41 -6.52 -6.61 -3.00
N VAL A 42 -5.75 -7.03 -4.00
CA VAL A 42 -5.21 -6.14 -5.02
C VAL A 42 -5.48 -6.69 -6.42
N ALA A 43 -6.38 -6.02 -7.14
CA ALA A 43 -6.66 -6.33 -8.53
C ALA A 43 -5.47 -5.98 -9.44
N SER A 44 -5.38 -6.64 -10.60
CA SER A 44 -4.44 -6.23 -11.64
C SER A 44 -4.86 -4.88 -12.21
N ALA A 45 -3.90 -4.00 -12.49
CA ALA A 45 -4.18 -2.67 -13.05
C ALA A 45 -4.47 -2.77 -14.55
N PHE A 46 -5.44 -1.99 -15.02
CA PHE A 46 -5.66 -1.78 -16.44
C PHE A 46 -4.53 -0.93 -17.04
N SER A 47 -4.30 -1.05 -18.34
CA SER A 47 -3.27 -0.24 -19.04
C SER A 47 -3.49 1.27 -18.87
N THR A 48 -4.75 1.70 -18.75
CA THR A 48 -5.15 3.10 -18.55
C THR A 48 -4.88 3.62 -17.15
N GLU A 49 -4.68 2.74 -16.16
CA GLU A 49 -4.37 3.10 -14.77
C GLU A 49 -2.86 3.06 -14.50
N GLY A 50 -2.09 2.46 -15.42
CA GLY A 50 -0.66 2.25 -15.27
C GLY A 50 -0.38 0.99 -14.47
N GLY A 51 0.39 1.11 -13.38
CA GLY A 51 0.81 -0.02 -12.56
C GLY A 51 1.17 0.37 -11.13
N TYR A 52 1.51 -0.63 -10.34
CA TYR A 52 1.80 -0.49 -8.92
C TYR A 52 3.28 -0.38 -8.65
N ILE A 53 3.62 0.30 -7.56
CA ILE A 53 4.89 0.13 -6.85
C ILE A 53 4.67 -0.93 -5.79
N ILE A 54 5.59 -1.88 -5.72
CA ILE A 54 5.56 -2.95 -4.71
C ILE A 54 6.85 -2.88 -3.91
N ALA A 55 6.73 -2.98 -2.59
CA ALA A 55 7.86 -3.23 -1.70
C ALA A 55 7.67 -4.61 -1.05
N LEU A 56 8.69 -5.44 -1.14
CA LEU A 56 8.75 -6.76 -0.51
C LEU A 56 9.70 -6.68 0.67
N GLU A 57 9.18 -6.81 1.89
CA GLU A 57 10.00 -7.05 3.08
C GLU A 57 10.37 -8.52 3.12
N LEU A 58 11.66 -8.80 3.05
CA LEU A 58 12.22 -10.15 3.02
C LEU A 58 12.57 -10.63 4.43
N ALA A 59 12.71 -11.95 4.58
CA ALA A 59 12.98 -12.59 5.86
C ALA A 59 14.33 -12.21 6.49
N ASP A 60 15.26 -11.69 5.70
CA ASP A 60 16.54 -11.16 6.17
C ASP A 60 16.45 -9.68 6.58
N GLY A 61 15.28 -9.04 6.46
CA GLY A 61 15.05 -7.62 6.74
C GLY A 61 15.39 -6.68 5.58
N ALA A 62 15.79 -7.20 4.42
CA ALA A 62 15.94 -6.37 3.23
C ALA A 62 14.57 -6.04 2.62
N ILE A 63 14.45 -4.84 2.06
CA ILE A 63 13.30 -4.42 1.26
C ILE A 63 13.69 -4.44 -0.21
N ARG A 64 12.90 -5.08 -1.06
CA ARG A 64 13.04 -4.98 -2.53
C ARG A 64 11.90 -4.21 -3.16
N LEU A 65 12.25 -3.27 -4.03
CA LEU A 65 11.28 -2.51 -4.82
C LEU A 65 11.04 -3.15 -6.18
N ALA A 66 9.77 -3.19 -6.57
CA ALA A 66 9.33 -3.64 -7.88
C ALA A 66 8.24 -2.72 -8.43
N ALA A 67 7.99 -2.86 -9.73
CA ALA A 67 6.96 -2.14 -10.45
C ALA A 67 6.25 -3.15 -11.37
N THR A 68 4.93 -3.23 -11.29
CA THR A 68 4.14 -4.20 -12.07
C THR A 68 2.67 -3.83 -12.15
N ARG A 69 2.01 -4.30 -13.20
CA ARG A 69 0.54 -4.24 -13.32
C ARG A 69 -0.16 -5.42 -12.66
N TYR A 70 0.58 -6.49 -12.36
CA TYR A 70 0.07 -7.77 -11.89
C TYR A 70 0.70 -8.12 -10.54
N PRO A 71 0.28 -7.48 -9.43
CA PRO A 71 0.95 -7.59 -8.13
C PRO A 71 0.95 -9.03 -7.60
N ALA A 72 -0.20 -9.71 -7.63
CA ALA A 72 -0.30 -11.09 -7.19
C ALA A 72 0.61 -12.03 -7.99
N LYS A 73 0.56 -11.97 -9.32
CA LYS A 73 1.42 -12.78 -10.20
C LYS A 73 2.90 -12.53 -9.93
N TYR A 74 3.29 -11.28 -9.67
CA TYR A 74 4.66 -10.92 -9.34
C TYR A 74 5.10 -11.56 -8.02
N VAL A 75 4.30 -11.41 -6.96
CA VAL A 75 4.59 -11.99 -5.63
C VAL A 75 4.66 -13.51 -5.70
N THR A 76 3.72 -14.17 -6.39
CA THR A 76 3.74 -15.63 -6.58
C THR A 76 5.00 -16.09 -7.31
N ALA A 77 5.37 -15.42 -8.42
CA ALA A 77 6.58 -15.76 -9.16
C ALA A 77 7.84 -15.55 -8.33
N TRP A 78 7.90 -14.48 -7.53
CA TRP A 78 8.99 -14.22 -6.61
C TRP A 78 9.16 -15.36 -5.60
N ARG A 79 8.11 -15.70 -4.86
CA ARG A 79 8.14 -16.75 -3.83
C ARG A 79 8.52 -18.12 -4.41
N HIS A 80 8.05 -18.42 -5.61
CA HIS A 80 8.44 -19.65 -6.33
C HIS A 80 9.94 -19.68 -6.64
N ASN A 81 10.50 -18.57 -7.12
CA ASN A 81 11.94 -18.46 -7.41
C ASN A 81 12.78 -18.51 -6.14
N VAL A 82 12.37 -17.79 -5.09
CA VAL A 82 13.06 -17.79 -3.80
C VAL A 82 13.16 -19.19 -3.22
N LYS A 83 12.05 -19.94 -3.20
CA LYS A 83 12.03 -21.33 -2.72
C LYS A 83 12.96 -22.24 -3.53
N ARG A 84 13.07 -22.01 -4.84
CA ARG A 84 13.95 -22.77 -5.73
C ARG A 84 15.43 -22.51 -5.48
N TYR A 85 15.80 -21.26 -5.19
CA TYR A 85 17.20 -20.83 -5.09
C TYR A 85 17.68 -20.59 -3.66
N GLY A 86 16.86 -20.90 -2.64
CA GLY A 86 17.23 -20.74 -1.23
C GLY A 86 17.42 -19.28 -0.81
N LEU A 87 16.74 -18.34 -1.48
CA LEU A 87 16.79 -16.92 -1.13
C LEU A 87 15.85 -16.62 0.06
N PRO A 88 15.90 -15.41 0.63
CA PRO A 88 14.95 -14.99 1.67
C PRO A 88 13.50 -14.92 1.18
N ASP A 89 12.55 -15.53 1.91
CA ASP A 89 11.10 -15.44 1.63
C ASP A 89 10.53 -14.05 1.95
N VAL A 90 9.37 -13.76 1.39
CA VAL A 90 8.65 -12.50 1.59
C VAL A 90 7.82 -12.60 2.86
N LEU A 91 8.08 -11.73 3.82
CA LEU A 91 7.29 -11.63 5.07
C LEU A 91 6.10 -10.69 4.92
N ARG A 92 6.29 -9.57 4.21
CA ARG A 92 5.31 -8.50 4.08
C ARG A 92 5.39 -7.90 2.68
N VAL A 93 4.23 -7.52 2.16
CA VAL A 93 4.09 -6.87 0.86
C VAL A 93 3.37 -5.55 1.07
N LEU A 94 3.98 -4.48 0.59
CA LEU A 94 3.32 -3.18 0.46
C LEU A 94 3.06 -2.91 -1.01
N VAL A 95 1.83 -2.50 -1.34
CA VAL A 95 1.42 -2.13 -2.70
C VAL A 95 0.85 -0.73 -2.66
N SER A 96 1.37 0.15 -3.51
CA SER A 96 0.80 1.49 -3.68
C SER A 96 -0.57 1.45 -4.36
N ARG A 97 -1.22 2.61 -4.51
CA ARG A 97 -2.22 2.79 -5.60
C ARG A 97 -1.53 2.72 -6.97
N PRO A 98 -2.26 2.53 -8.09
CA PRO A 98 -1.63 2.50 -9.40
C PRO A 98 -1.23 3.91 -9.87
N TYR A 99 -0.15 3.98 -10.64
CA TYR A 99 0.37 5.20 -11.27
C TYR A 99 0.62 4.98 -12.76
N ILE A 100 0.23 5.94 -13.60
CA ILE A 100 0.48 5.90 -15.05
C ILE A 100 1.97 5.66 -15.37
N ARG A 101 2.85 6.36 -14.66
CA ARG A 101 4.32 6.26 -14.84
C ARG A 101 4.99 5.50 -13.69
N TYR A 102 4.40 4.39 -13.27
CA TYR A 102 4.86 3.60 -12.11
C TYR A 102 6.34 3.20 -12.16
N GLU A 103 6.92 2.90 -13.32
CA GLU A 103 8.38 2.66 -13.41
C GLU A 103 9.22 3.91 -13.09
N ALA A 104 8.75 5.11 -13.47
CA ALA A 104 9.42 6.36 -13.12
C ALA A 104 9.24 6.67 -11.63
N VAL A 105 8.06 6.42 -11.08
CA VAL A 105 7.78 6.57 -9.64
C VAL A 105 8.66 5.63 -8.81
N LYS A 106 8.80 4.35 -9.21
CA LYS A 106 9.72 3.39 -8.57
C LYS A 106 11.15 3.91 -8.59
N ARG A 107 11.62 4.42 -9.74
CA ARG A 107 12.97 4.98 -9.86
C ARG A 107 13.15 6.23 -8.99
N GLY A 108 12.13 7.08 -8.87
CA GLY A 108 12.13 8.20 -7.93
C GLY A 108 12.32 7.71 -6.49
N LEU A 109 11.54 6.70 -6.09
CA LEU A 109 11.62 6.16 -4.73
C LEU A 109 12.99 5.52 -4.48
N ALA A 110 13.48 4.70 -5.42
CA ALA A 110 14.80 4.09 -5.36
C ALA A 110 15.93 5.11 -5.15
N LYS A 111 15.84 6.31 -5.76
CA LYS A 111 16.81 7.39 -5.55
C LYS A 111 16.80 7.91 -4.11
N LEU A 112 15.63 8.05 -3.48
CA LEU A 112 15.50 8.49 -2.08
C LEU A 112 15.97 7.43 -1.08
N LEU A 113 16.00 6.16 -1.50
CA LEU A 113 16.48 5.04 -0.71
C LEU A 113 17.96 4.72 -0.96
N PHE A 114 18.65 5.46 -1.83
CA PHE A 114 20.00 5.11 -2.30
C PHE A 114 20.99 4.90 -1.15
N GLU A 115 20.95 5.73 -0.11
CA GLU A 115 21.80 5.63 1.08
C GLU A 115 21.56 4.37 1.92
N HIS A 116 20.43 3.69 1.70
CA HIS A 116 20.06 2.45 2.37
C HIS A 116 20.27 1.23 1.47
N ARG A 117 20.83 1.38 0.27
CA ARG A 117 21.04 0.25 -0.63
C ARG A 117 22.04 -0.73 0.01
N ASP A 118 21.72 -2.02 -0.10
CA ASP A 118 22.61 -3.10 0.30
C ASP A 118 23.74 -3.24 -0.75
N ASP A 119 24.99 -3.31 -0.33
CA ASP A 119 26.13 -3.42 -1.26
C ASP A 119 26.19 -4.80 -1.94
N GLU A 120 25.63 -5.82 -1.31
CA GLU A 120 25.65 -7.21 -1.78
C GLU A 120 24.37 -7.58 -2.54
N SER A 121 23.36 -6.71 -2.58
CA SER A 121 22.09 -6.99 -3.26
C SER A 121 21.38 -5.75 -3.81
N ASP A 122 20.47 -5.94 -4.76
CA ASP A 122 19.55 -4.89 -5.20
C ASP A 122 18.43 -4.56 -4.18
N GLY A 123 18.62 -4.91 -2.91
CA GLY A 123 17.72 -4.60 -1.81
C GLY A 123 18.12 -3.32 -1.06
N TYR A 124 17.27 -2.90 -0.14
CA TYR A 124 17.49 -1.76 0.75
C TYR A 124 17.36 -2.20 2.21
N ARG A 125 18.27 -1.77 3.07
CA ARG A 125 18.31 -2.04 4.51
C ARG A 125 17.74 -0.84 5.27
N LEU A 126 16.43 -0.85 5.48
CA LEU A 126 15.71 0.15 6.26
C LEU A 126 14.41 -0.42 6.82
N ALA A 127 13.87 0.22 7.86
CA ALA A 127 12.56 -0.10 8.38
C ALA A 127 11.45 0.28 7.40
N VAL A 128 10.34 -0.47 7.41
CA VAL A 128 9.14 -0.19 6.62
C VAL A 128 8.55 1.19 6.91
N ASP A 129 8.67 1.67 8.14
CA ASP A 129 8.21 3.01 8.53
C ASP A 129 9.02 4.10 7.81
N THR A 130 10.35 3.97 7.78
CA THR A 130 11.23 4.89 7.04
C THR A 130 10.96 4.85 5.53
N LEU A 131 10.72 3.66 4.96
CA LEU A 131 10.27 3.54 3.57
C LEU A 131 8.97 4.29 3.35
N THR A 132 8.00 4.12 4.24
CA THR A 132 6.66 4.72 4.15
C THR A 132 6.73 6.22 4.23
N GLU A 133 7.55 6.78 5.13
CA GLU A 133 7.79 8.21 5.22
C GLU A 133 8.41 8.77 3.94
N LYS A 134 9.50 8.16 3.43
CA LYS A 134 10.15 8.61 2.19
C LYS A 134 9.21 8.51 0.99
N ALA A 135 8.42 7.43 0.89
CA ALA A 135 7.42 7.27 -0.15
C ALA A 135 6.32 8.33 -0.04
N ARG A 136 5.85 8.64 1.17
CA ARG A 136 4.86 9.69 1.43
C ARG A 136 5.35 11.05 0.96
N THR A 137 6.56 11.43 1.37
CA THR A 137 7.18 12.71 0.98
C THR A 137 7.26 12.80 -0.55
N MET A 138 7.81 11.77 -1.20
CA MET A 138 7.93 11.76 -2.66
C MET A 138 6.60 11.91 -3.39
N LEU A 139 5.57 11.19 -2.95
CA LEU A 139 4.27 11.17 -3.61
C LEU A 139 3.51 12.48 -3.39
N THR A 140 3.64 13.07 -2.21
CA THR A 140 3.05 14.37 -1.89
C THR A 140 3.74 15.50 -2.66
N ASP A 141 5.07 15.51 -2.69
CA ASP A 141 5.87 16.53 -3.40
C ASP A 141 5.69 16.45 -4.92
N ALA A 142 5.42 15.26 -5.45
CA ALA A 142 5.17 15.06 -6.87
C ALA A 142 3.79 15.57 -7.33
N GLY A 143 2.92 16.02 -6.40
CA GLY A 143 1.57 16.52 -6.70
C GLY A 143 0.65 15.46 -7.31
N ILE A 144 0.90 14.17 -7.01
CA ILE A 144 0.14 13.03 -7.54
C ILE A 144 -0.74 12.46 -6.44
#